data_AF-A0A1A2XVF5-F1
#
_entry.id   AF-A0A1A2XVF5-F1
#
_cell.length_a   1.000
_cell.length_b   1.000
_cell.length_c   1.000
_cell.angle_alpha   90.00
_cell.angle_beta   90.00
_cell.angle_gamma   90.00
#
_symmetry.space_group_name_H-M   'P 1'
#
loop_
_entity.id
_entity.type
_entity.pdbx_description
1 polymer ?
#
loop_
_entity_poly.entity_id
_entity_poly.type
_entity_poly.pdbx_seq_one_letter_code
_entity_poly.pdbx_strand_id
1 'polypeptide(L)'
;MTSGMRERTLWAGTRTRICSTARKPRKTVSEWMRQAVDEVYRRYLGLPVEWTPEQQEQFLDMVTDRLDRKAFDLAAELAPAAISQWTVEHGQHPDYLTTVRLNETAQENAREAIARELYDQIPVPGEGTEHLPPEPITGVPWESRWRDLRYRAEPTEAIEDLVDQVWPSDRWTAMFRVVAGYLLATRHEEGLELPTSPRHVLAERLVPQINEDLVALGYPAE
;
A
#
# COMPACT_ATOMS: atom_id res chain seq x y z
N MET A 1 -59.56 24.99 -54.69
CA MET A 1 -58.14 24.76 -54.37
C MET A 1 -58.07 24.41 -52.88
N THR A 2 -58.35 23.14 -52.57
CA THR A 2 -57.41 22.13 -52.00
C THR A 2 -57.14 22.36 -50.50
N SER A 3 -57.88 21.70 -49.61
CA SER A 3 -57.58 20.38 -48.97
C SER A 3 -56.68 20.57 -47.73
N GLY A 4 -56.89 19.97 -46.55
CA GLY A 4 -57.75 18.90 -46.07
C GLY A 4 -57.31 18.60 -44.62
N MET A 5 -58.24 18.12 -43.80
CA MET A 5 -58.11 17.95 -42.34
C MET A 5 -57.90 16.46 -41.97
N ARG A 6 -57.27 16.21 -40.81
CA ARG A 6 -57.13 14.90 -40.06
C ARG A 6 -56.19 13.85 -40.69
N GLU A 7 -55.46 12.98 -39.98
CA GLU A 7 -55.40 12.56 -38.57
C GLU A 7 -54.07 11.80 -38.28
N ARG A 8 -53.72 11.78 -36.99
CA ARG A 8 -52.71 11.02 -36.20
C ARG A 8 -52.18 9.67 -36.73
N THR A 9 -50.88 9.40 -36.50
CA THR A 9 -50.32 8.20 -35.79
C THR A 9 -48.79 8.34 -35.67
N LEU A 10 -48.24 8.47 -34.45
CA LEU A 10 -47.49 7.47 -33.66
C LEU A 10 -45.94 7.53 -33.83
N TRP A 11 -45.31 7.95 -32.73
CA TRP A 11 -43.96 7.62 -32.22
C TRP A 11 -42.87 7.15 -33.18
N ALA A 12 -41.77 7.91 -33.26
CA ALA A 12 -40.43 7.37 -33.09
C ALA A 12 -39.38 8.49 -32.94
N GLY A 13 -38.49 8.32 -31.98
CA GLY A 13 -37.17 8.95 -32.00
C GLY A 13 -36.97 10.11 -31.04
N THR A 14 -36.96 9.83 -29.75
CA THR A 14 -36.17 10.58 -28.79
C THR A 14 -34.75 10.72 -29.34
N ARG A 15 -34.41 11.87 -29.94
CA ARG A 15 -33.01 12.23 -30.18
C ARG A 15 -32.43 12.61 -28.83
N THR A 16 -32.08 11.59 -28.05
CA THR A 16 -31.10 11.71 -26.98
C THR A 16 -29.85 12.24 -27.66
N ARG A 17 -29.62 13.54 -27.54
CA ARG A 17 -28.36 14.15 -27.95
C ARG A 17 -27.37 13.67 -26.90
N ILE A 18 -26.80 12.49 -27.16
CA ILE A 18 -25.76 11.89 -26.35
C ILE A 18 -24.64 12.92 -26.33
N CYS A 19 -24.46 13.58 -25.18
CA CYS A 19 -23.25 14.32 -24.88
C CYS A 19 -22.12 13.28 -24.80
N SER A 20 -21.57 12.90 -25.93
CA SER A 20 -20.28 12.24 -26.01
C SER A 20 -19.22 13.29 -25.70
N THR A 21 -19.15 13.74 -24.45
CA THR A 21 -17.89 14.27 -23.94
C THR A 21 -16.99 13.06 -23.80
N ALA A 22 -16.21 12.76 -24.84
CA ALA A 22 -15.01 11.98 -24.70
C ALA A 22 -14.07 12.77 -23.77
N ARG A 23 -14.26 12.60 -22.46
CA ARG A 23 -13.34 13.09 -21.44
C ARG A 23 -12.09 12.22 -21.61
N LYS A 24 -11.06 12.74 -22.30
CA LYS A 24 -9.72 12.14 -22.27
C LYS A 24 -9.36 11.95 -20.80
N PRO A 25 -9.01 10.74 -20.33
CA PRO A 25 -8.86 10.51 -18.91
C PRO A 25 -7.65 11.27 -18.37
N ARG A 26 -7.86 11.78 -17.15
CA ARG A 26 -6.90 12.37 -16.23
C ARG A 26 -5.76 11.36 -15.95
N LYS A 27 -4.82 11.19 -16.88
CA LYS A 27 -3.76 10.19 -16.72
C LYS A 27 -2.84 10.46 -15.53
N THR A 28 -2.64 11.73 -15.13
CA THR A 28 -1.70 12.07 -14.06
C THR A 28 -2.17 11.66 -12.66
N VAL A 29 -3.49 11.64 -12.42
CA VAL A 29 -4.07 11.39 -11.08
C VAL A 29 -4.07 9.91 -10.78
N SER A 30 -4.59 9.11 -11.71
CA SER A 30 -4.62 7.66 -11.57
C SER A 30 -3.21 7.10 -11.52
N GLU A 31 -2.25 7.70 -12.20
CA GLU A 31 -0.84 7.27 -12.14
C GLU A 31 -0.20 7.59 -10.78
N TRP A 32 -0.43 8.77 -10.22
CA TRP A 32 0.07 9.12 -8.88
C TRP A 32 -0.61 8.31 -7.78
N MET A 33 -1.95 8.18 -7.82
CA MET A 33 -2.70 7.37 -6.86
C MET A 33 -2.29 5.89 -6.96
N ARG A 34 -2.06 5.39 -8.18
CA ARG A 34 -1.54 4.04 -8.41
C ARG A 34 -0.18 3.87 -7.77
N GLN A 35 0.72 4.84 -7.90
CA GLN A 35 2.04 4.79 -7.27
C GLN A 35 1.94 4.73 -5.74
N ALA A 36 1.08 5.54 -5.13
CA ALA A 36 0.85 5.52 -3.68
C ALA A 36 0.26 4.17 -3.22
N VAL A 37 -0.74 3.65 -3.94
CA VAL A 37 -1.34 2.33 -3.65
C VAL A 37 -0.31 1.21 -3.79
N ASP A 38 0.50 1.24 -4.85
CA ASP A 38 1.54 0.24 -5.09
C ASP A 38 2.57 0.24 -3.95
N GLU A 39 3.06 1.43 -3.57
CA GLU A 39 3.98 1.58 -2.44
C GLU A 39 3.36 1.03 -1.14
N VAL A 40 2.15 1.44 -0.80
CA VAL A 40 1.50 1.06 0.46
C VAL A 40 1.25 -0.44 0.55
N TYR A 41 0.69 -1.05 -0.51
CA TYR A 41 0.36 -2.47 -0.51
C TYR A 41 1.57 -3.38 -0.67
N ARG A 42 2.56 -3.01 -1.50
CA ARG A 42 3.74 -3.86 -1.67
C ARG A 42 4.71 -3.75 -0.49
N ARG A 43 4.83 -2.58 0.13
CA ARG A 43 5.85 -2.32 1.16
C ARG A 43 5.36 -2.50 2.59
N TYR A 44 4.10 -2.16 2.86
CA TYR A 44 3.62 -2.06 4.24
C TYR A 44 2.46 -3.00 4.57
N LEU A 45 1.46 -3.12 3.70
CA LEU A 45 0.27 -3.96 3.98
C LEU A 45 0.42 -5.41 3.54
N GLY A 46 1.29 -5.66 2.56
CA GLY A 46 1.48 -6.96 1.92
C GLY A 46 0.34 -7.30 0.95
N LEU A 47 0.68 -8.07 -0.08
CA LEU A 47 -0.29 -8.68 -1.00
C LEU A 47 -0.33 -10.19 -0.74
N PRO A 48 -1.48 -10.86 -0.91
CA PRO A 48 -1.56 -12.31 -0.77
C PRO A 48 -0.59 -13.01 -1.73
N VAL A 49 0.22 -13.91 -1.19
CA VAL A 49 1.26 -14.64 -1.93
C VAL A 49 0.66 -15.70 -2.86
N GLU A 50 -0.55 -16.17 -2.53
CA GLU A 50 -1.34 -17.10 -3.33
C GLU A 50 -1.95 -16.47 -4.58
N TRP A 51 -1.94 -15.14 -4.70
CA TRP A 51 -2.44 -14.44 -5.87
C TRP A 51 -1.41 -14.43 -7.00
N THR A 52 -1.87 -14.64 -8.22
CA THR A 52 -1.01 -14.45 -9.40
C THR A 52 -0.66 -12.97 -9.56
N PRO A 53 0.44 -12.63 -10.26
CA PRO A 53 0.79 -11.24 -10.54
C PRO A 53 -0.36 -10.46 -11.18
N GLU A 54 -1.12 -11.09 -12.08
CA GLU A 54 -2.28 -10.45 -12.73
C GLU A 54 -3.42 -10.15 -11.75
N GLN A 55 -3.64 -11.02 -10.76
CA GLN A 55 -4.66 -10.81 -9.72
C GLN A 55 -4.25 -9.68 -8.77
N GLN A 56 -2.96 -9.61 -8.42
CA GLN A 56 -2.40 -8.50 -7.65
C GLN A 56 -2.56 -7.18 -8.41
N GLU A 57 -2.21 -7.12 -9.69
CA GLU A 57 -2.36 -5.93 -10.52
C GLU A 57 -3.82 -5.47 -10.64
N GLN A 58 -4.77 -6.40 -10.84
CA GLN A 58 -6.21 -6.10 -10.88
C GLN A 58 -6.74 -5.56 -9.56
N PHE A 59 -6.26 -6.10 -8.43
CA PHE A 59 -6.64 -5.60 -7.12
C PHE A 59 -6.13 -4.17 -6.91
N LEU A 60 -4.86 -3.91 -7.21
CA LEU A 60 -4.27 -2.57 -7.10
C LEU A 60 -4.98 -1.56 -8.01
N ASP A 61 -5.40 -1.97 -9.22
CA ASP A 61 -6.19 -1.13 -10.13
C ASP A 61 -7.56 -0.80 -9.55
N MET A 62 -8.24 -1.80 -8.99
CA MET A 62 -9.55 -1.61 -8.34
C MET A 62 -9.46 -0.66 -7.15
N VAL A 63 -8.43 -0.82 -6.31
CA VAL A 63 -8.19 0.06 -5.15
C VAL A 63 -7.89 1.49 -5.63
N THR A 64 -7.04 1.63 -6.64
CA THR A 64 -6.70 2.93 -7.24
C THR A 64 -7.95 3.64 -7.75
N ASP A 65 -8.79 2.96 -8.54
CA ASP A 65 -10.03 3.54 -9.07
C ASP A 65 -11.01 3.93 -7.97
N ARG A 66 -11.09 3.13 -6.89
CA ARG A 66 -11.91 3.46 -5.72
C ARG A 66 -11.42 4.74 -5.02
N LEU A 67 -10.12 4.89 -4.81
CA LEU A 67 -9.55 6.06 -4.17
C LEU A 67 -9.64 7.31 -5.07
N ASP A 68 -9.47 7.15 -6.39
CA ASP A 68 -9.66 8.22 -7.36
C ASP A 68 -11.09 8.75 -7.36
N ARG A 69 -12.10 7.87 -7.27
CA ARG A 69 -13.49 8.26 -7.11
C ARG A 69 -13.72 9.02 -5.80
N LYS A 70 -13.15 8.53 -4.70
CA LYS A 70 -13.24 9.20 -3.39
C LYS A 70 -12.61 10.60 -3.43
N ALA A 71 -11.45 10.76 -4.06
CA ALA A 71 -10.79 12.05 -4.24
C ALA A 71 -11.60 12.98 -5.17
N PHE A 72 -12.27 12.43 -6.19
CA PHE A 72 -13.16 13.21 -7.04
C PHE A 72 -14.37 13.76 -6.28
N ASP A 73 -15.01 12.92 -5.47
CA ASP A 73 -16.16 13.33 -4.66
C ASP A 73 -15.76 14.39 -3.63
N LEU A 74 -14.63 14.20 -2.94
CA LEU A 74 -14.10 15.19 -2.00
C LEU A 74 -13.75 16.52 -2.69
N ALA A 75 -13.17 16.48 -3.91
CA ALA A 75 -12.91 17.69 -4.67
C ALA A 75 -14.19 18.45 -5.03
N ALA A 76 -15.29 17.74 -5.30
CA ALA A 76 -16.59 18.34 -5.60
C ALA A 76 -17.19 19.05 -4.37
N GLU A 77 -16.82 18.65 -3.16
CA GLU A 77 -17.19 19.34 -1.91
C GLU A 77 -16.27 20.53 -1.61
N LEU A 78 -14.96 20.40 -1.83
CA LEU A 78 -13.97 21.44 -1.54
C LEU A 78 -14.06 22.63 -2.50
N ALA A 79 -14.36 22.41 -3.78
CA ALA A 79 -14.37 23.49 -4.77
C ALA A 79 -15.42 24.59 -4.48
N PRO A 80 -16.70 24.27 -4.17
CA PRO A 80 -17.67 25.26 -3.74
C PRO A 80 -17.28 26.00 -2.45
N ALA A 81 -16.65 25.30 -1.51
CA ALA A 81 -16.17 25.90 -0.27
C ALA A 81 -15.07 26.93 -0.53
N ALA A 82 -14.10 26.61 -1.39
CA ALA A 82 -13.02 27.52 -1.78
C ALA A 82 -13.54 28.78 -2.50
N ILE A 83 -14.52 28.62 -3.41
CA ILE A 83 -15.17 29.76 -4.08
C ILE A 83 -15.92 30.65 -3.07
N SER A 84 -16.61 30.04 -2.12
CA SER A 84 -17.35 30.76 -1.07
C SER A 84 -16.39 31.55 -0.18
N GLN A 85 -15.29 30.92 0.26
CA GLN A 85 -14.26 31.57 1.06
C GLN A 85 -13.63 32.75 0.32
N TRP A 86 -13.23 32.56 -0.95
CA TRP A 86 -12.68 33.64 -1.77
C TRP A 86 -13.64 34.84 -1.87
N THR A 87 -14.93 34.56 -2.06
CA THR A 87 -15.97 35.59 -2.17
C THR A 87 -16.12 36.39 -0.89
N VAL A 88 -16.03 35.74 0.28
CA VAL A 88 -16.06 36.41 1.59
C VAL A 88 -14.82 37.29 1.77
N GLU A 89 -13.63 36.79 1.41
CA GLU A 89 -12.37 37.52 1.58
C GLU A 89 -12.24 38.72 0.65
N HIS A 90 -12.73 38.62 -0.58
CA HIS A 90 -12.54 39.64 -1.61
C HIS A 90 -13.79 40.49 -1.87
N GLY A 91 -14.93 40.15 -1.25
CA GLY A 91 -16.21 40.85 -1.42
C GLY A 91 -16.84 40.72 -2.81
N GLN A 92 -16.30 39.87 -3.69
CA GLN A 92 -16.78 39.63 -5.04
C GLN A 92 -16.55 38.19 -5.47
N HIS A 93 -17.40 37.67 -6.35
CA HIS A 93 -17.24 36.32 -6.89
C HIS A 93 -15.95 36.23 -7.73
N PRO A 94 -15.20 35.11 -7.67
CA PRO A 94 -14.02 34.92 -8.50
C PRO A 94 -14.37 35.00 -10.00
N ASP A 95 -13.45 35.55 -10.79
CA ASP A 95 -13.54 35.49 -12.24
C ASP A 95 -13.34 34.05 -12.76
N TYR A 96 -13.48 33.85 -14.06
CA TYR A 96 -13.38 32.51 -14.65
C TYR A 96 -12.02 31.85 -14.38
N LEU A 97 -10.92 32.57 -14.58
CA LEU A 97 -9.58 32.03 -14.39
C LEU A 97 -9.31 31.68 -12.92
N THR A 98 -9.76 32.53 -12.00
CA THR A 98 -9.65 32.27 -10.56
C THR A 98 -10.51 31.08 -10.16
N THR A 99 -11.73 30.96 -10.70
CA THR A 99 -12.60 29.80 -10.45
C THR A 99 -11.95 28.50 -10.92
N VAL A 100 -11.33 28.48 -12.10
CA VAL A 100 -10.59 27.31 -12.60
C VAL A 100 -9.45 26.95 -11.64
N ARG A 101 -8.64 27.93 -11.22
CA ARG A 101 -7.54 27.69 -10.27
C ARG A 101 -8.02 27.15 -8.92
N LEU A 102 -9.12 27.68 -8.39
CA LEU A 102 -9.71 27.20 -7.14
C LEU A 102 -10.21 25.75 -7.28
N ASN A 103 -10.78 25.40 -8.44
CA ASN A 103 -11.19 24.02 -8.73
C ASN A 103 -10.00 23.07 -8.88
N GLU A 104 -8.92 23.51 -9.53
CA GLU A 104 -7.69 22.73 -9.65
C GLU A 104 -7.05 22.50 -8.28
N THR A 105 -6.95 23.56 -7.47
CA THR A 105 -6.45 23.49 -6.09
C THR A 105 -7.30 22.55 -5.23
N ALA A 106 -8.63 22.65 -5.31
CA ALA A 106 -9.53 21.75 -4.59
C ALA A 106 -9.34 20.28 -4.99
N GLN A 107 -9.05 20.01 -6.27
CA GLN A 107 -8.74 18.65 -6.73
C GLN A 107 -7.40 18.15 -6.20
N GLU A 108 -6.39 19.00 -6.14
CA GLU A 108 -5.07 18.65 -5.58
C GLU A 108 -5.18 18.36 -4.09
N ASN A 109 -5.82 19.25 -3.33
CA ASN A 109 -6.04 19.07 -1.89
C ASN A 109 -6.83 17.80 -1.58
N ALA A 110 -7.89 17.51 -2.36
CA ALA A 110 -8.66 16.30 -2.18
C ALA A 110 -7.81 15.03 -2.39
N ARG A 111 -6.94 15.02 -3.40
CA ARG A 111 -6.05 13.89 -3.66
C ARG A 111 -5.04 13.69 -2.55
N GLU A 112 -4.42 14.78 -2.11
CA GLU A 112 -3.47 14.75 -1.00
C GLU A 112 -4.12 14.22 0.28
N ALA A 113 -5.33 14.68 0.59
CA ALA A 113 -6.09 14.18 1.74
C ALA A 113 -6.35 12.67 1.65
N ILE A 114 -6.82 12.16 0.50
CA ILE A 114 -7.09 10.72 0.33
C ILE A 114 -5.80 9.90 0.37
N ALA A 115 -4.70 10.38 -0.20
CA ALA A 115 -3.43 9.67 -0.09
C ALA A 115 -2.92 9.67 1.36
N ARG A 116 -3.06 10.77 2.10
CA ARG A 116 -2.73 10.81 3.52
C ARG A 116 -3.55 9.79 4.31
N GLU A 117 -4.85 9.68 4.05
CA GLU A 117 -5.69 8.63 4.65
C GLU A 117 -5.23 7.21 4.29
N LEU A 118 -4.64 7.02 3.11
CA LEU A 118 -4.03 5.74 2.71
C LEU A 118 -2.73 5.48 3.49
N TYR A 119 -1.87 6.48 3.67
CA TYR A 119 -0.66 6.36 4.49
C TYR A 119 -0.99 6.20 5.99
N ASP A 120 -2.06 6.81 6.50
CA ASP A 120 -2.50 6.66 7.89
C ASP A 120 -2.99 5.22 8.21
N GLN A 121 -3.34 4.43 7.17
CA GLN A 121 -3.66 3.01 7.33
C GLN A 121 -2.41 2.13 7.48
N ILE A 122 -1.22 2.67 7.20
CA ILE A 122 0.03 1.97 7.48
C ILE A 122 0.15 1.84 9.00
N PRO A 123 0.29 0.63 9.53
CA PRO A 123 0.57 0.45 10.95
C PRO A 123 1.87 1.19 11.27
N VAL A 124 1.80 2.23 12.11
CA VAL A 124 3.01 2.94 12.57
C VAL A 124 3.78 2.00 13.49
N PRO A 125 5.03 1.65 13.17
CA PRO A 125 5.86 0.88 14.09
C PRO A 125 6.25 1.80 15.25
N GLY A 126 5.47 1.75 16.33
CA GLY A 126 5.82 2.25 17.65
C GLY A 126 5.61 3.75 17.88
N GLU A 127 4.38 4.14 18.21
CA GLU A 127 4.16 5.17 19.23
C GLU A 127 3.03 4.71 20.17
N GLY A 128 3.43 4.13 21.30
CA GLY A 128 2.64 4.14 22.54
C GLY A 128 1.31 3.39 22.54
N THR A 129 1.33 2.06 22.44
CA THR A 129 0.56 1.29 23.43
C THR A 129 1.56 0.81 24.47
N GLU A 130 1.49 1.41 25.65
CA GLU A 130 2.18 1.00 26.86
C GLU A 130 2.19 -0.52 26.99
N HIS A 131 3.37 -1.12 27.21
CA HIS A 131 3.61 -2.25 28.13
C HIS A 131 2.45 -3.22 28.41
N LEU A 132 1.72 -3.62 27.37
CA LEU A 132 0.99 -4.87 27.38
C LEU A 132 1.96 -5.85 26.74
N PRO A 133 2.54 -6.80 27.50
CA PRO A 133 3.19 -7.93 26.85
C PRO A 133 2.20 -8.46 25.81
N PRO A 134 2.64 -8.80 24.59
CA PRO A 134 1.74 -9.40 23.62
C PRO A 134 1.01 -10.52 24.36
N GLU A 135 -0.33 -10.54 24.28
CA GLU A 135 -1.06 -11.72 24.72
C GLU A 135 -0.28 -12.92 24.15
N PRO A 136 0.12 -13.89 24.98
CA PRO A 136 0.96 -14.98 24.49
C PRO A 136 0.27 -15.52 23.24
N ILE A 137 0.97 -15.46 22.09
CA ILE A 137 0.43 -15.92 20.81
C ILE A 137 0.13 -17.40 20.98
N THR A 138 -1.09 -17.70 21.42
CA THR A 138 -1.49 -19.03 21.85
C THR A 138 -1.88 -19.75 20.58
N GLY A 139 -0.90 -20.30 19.86
CA GLY A 139 -1.14 -21.15 18.69
C GLY A 139 -0.12 -21.10 17.57
N VAL A 140 0.79 -20.12 17.51
CA VAL A 140 1.85 -20.07 16.47
C VAL A 140 3.18 -20.56 17.07
N PRO A 141 3.72 -21.71 16.60
CA PRO A 141 5.02 -22.20 17.01
C PRO A 141 6.13 -21.18 16.72
N TRP A 142 7.14 -21.09 17.59
CA TRP A 142 8.24 -20.13 17.45
C TRP A 142 8.98 -20.30 16.11
N GLU A 143 9.03 -21.52 15.54
CA GLU A 143 9.67 -21.81 14.26
C GLU A 143 9.03 -21.07 13.07
N SER A 144 7.80 -20.56 13.24
CA SER A 144 7.06 -19.84 12.20
C SER A 144 7.01 -18.32 12.43
N ARG A 145 7.35 -17.82 13.63
CA ARG A 145 7.24 -16.39 13.97
C ARG A 145 8.27 -15.53 13.26
N TRP A 146 9.50 -16.01 13.16
CA TRP A 146 10.60 -15.28 12.50
C TRP A 146 10.42 -15.17 10.98
N ARG A 147 9.56 -16.00 10.38
CA ARG A 147 9.19 -15.97 8.95
C ARG A 147 8.04 -15.01 8.63
N ASP A 148 7.29 -14.58 9.64
CA ASP A 148 6.16 -13.66 9.48
C ASP A 148 6.60 -12.26 9.92
N LEU A 149 6.53 -11.30 8.99
CA LEU A 149 6.83 -9.89 9.21
C LEU A 149 6.07 -9.29 10.40
N ARG A 150 4.91 -9.86 10.77
CA ARG A 150 4.07 -9.40 11.89
C ARG A 150 4.60 -9.82 13.26
N TYR A 151 5.43 -10.86 13.32
CA TYR A 151 5.86 -11.50 14.57
C TYR A 151 7.39 -11.66 14.68
N ARG A 152 8.14 -11.21 13.67
CA ARG A 152 9.60 -11.29 13.67
C ARG A 152 10.20 -10.31 14.67
N ALA A 153 11.21 -10.78 15.41
CA ALA A 153 12.07 -9.92 16.20
C ALA A 153 13.06 -9.19 15.28
N GLU A 154 13.24 -7.89 15.47
CA GLU A 154 14.24 -7.13 14.73
C GLU A 154 15.64 -7.46 15.31
N PRO A 155 16.63 -7.81 14.47
CA PRO A 155 17.97 -8.12 14.93
C PRO A 155 18.64 -6.87 15.51
N THR A 156 19.14 -7.00 16.74
CA THR A 156 20.01 -5.99 17.35
C THR A 156 21.42 -6.06 16.76
N GLU A 157 22.20 -4.99 16.88
CA GLU A 157 23.62 -4.94 16.48
C GLU A 157 24.44 -6.14 17.02
N ALA A 158 24.19 -6.57 18.27
CA ALA A 158 24.85 -7.74 18.86
C ALA A 158 24.50 -9.08 18.17
N ILE A 159 23.30 -9.19 17.59
CA ILE A 159 22.86 -10.36 16.82
C ILE A 159 23.45 -10.31 15.41
N GLU A 160 23.54 -9.13 14.80
CA GLU A 160 24.21 -8.95 13.51
C GLU A 160 25.70 -9.32 13.60
N ASP A 161 26.40 -8.85 14.64
CA ASP A 161 27.79 -9.23 14.94
C ASP A 161 27.93 -10.75 15.13
N LEU A 162 26.96 -11.37 15.81
CA LEU A 162 26.94 -12.81 16.03
C LEU A 162 26.74 -13.59 14.72
N VAL A 163 25.86 -13.10 13.83
CA VAL A 163 25.68 -13.68 12.50
C VAL A 163 26.96 -13.59 11.69
N ASP A 164 27.63 -12.43 11.67
CA ASP A 164 28.89 -12.26 10.95
C ASP A 164 30.01 -13.14 11.53
N GLN A 165 29.98 -13.39 12.84
CA GLN A 165 30.90 -14.31 13.50
C GLN A 165 30.62 -15.79 13.15
N VAL A 166 29.35 -16.21 13.09
CA VAL A 166 28.94 -17.61 12.89
C VAL A 166 28.92 -18.00 11.40
N TRP A 167 28.44 -17.09 10.55
CA TRP A 167 28.32 -17.27 9.10
C TRP A 167 29.05 -16.13 8.38
N PRO A 168 30.39 -16.20 8.26
CA PRO A 168 31.19 -15.12 7.68
C PRO A 168 30.91 -14.92 6.18
N SER A 169 31.07 -13.67 5.72
CA SER A 169 30.83 -13.22 4.34
C SER A 169 31.64 -13.96 3.27
N ASP A 170 32.73 -14.61 3.65
CA ASP A 170 33.60 -15.35 2.73
C ASP A 170 32.94 -16.64 2.20
N ARG A 171 31.93 -17.14 2.93
CA ARG A 171 31.25 -18.40 2.63
C ARG A 171 29.74 -18.25 2.43
N TRP A 172 29.13 -17.22 3.00
CA TRP A 172 27.67 -17.04 3.00
C TRP A 172 27.28 -15.69 2.42
N THR A 173 26.19 -15.64 1.65
CA THR A 173 25.76 -14.38 1.04
C THR A 173 25.20 -13.39 2.07
N ALA A 174 25.08 -12.13 1.66
CA ALA A 174 24.46 -11.09 2.48
C ALA A 174 23.00 -11.42 2.82
N MET A 175 22.23 -11.99 1.89
CA MET A 175 20.82 -12.33 2.15
C MET A 175 20.69 -13.47 3.15
N PHE A 176 21.55 -14.50 3.05
CA PHE A 176 21.63 -15.57 4.04
C PHE A 176 21.83 -15.02 5.45
N ARG A 177 22.76 -14.07 5.61
CA ARG A 177 23.06 -13.44 6.89
C ARG A 177 21.90 -12.59 7.42
N VAL A 178 21.20 -11.86 6.54
CA VAL A 178 20.00 -11.11 6.93
C VAL A 178 18.92 -12.04 7.49
N VAL A 179 18.62 -13.13 6.77
CA VAL A 179 17.64 -14.15 7.19
C VAL A 179 18.07 -14.83 8.50
N ALA A 180 19.37 -15.16 8.63
CA ALA A 180 19.94 -15.70 9.86
C ALA A 180 19.79 -14.73 11.04
N GLY A 181 19.92 -13.42 10.81
CA GLY A 181 19.72 -12.39 11.82
C GLY A 181 18.33 -12.42 12.43
N TYR A 182 17.28 -12.45 11.61
CA TYR A 182 15.90 -12.53 12.09
C TYR A 182 15.62 -13.84 12.86
N LEU A 183 16.18 -14.97 12.41
CA LEU A 183 16.08 -16.24 13.10
C LEU A 183 16.76 -16.20 14.48
N LEU A 184 17.96 -15.64 14.57
CA LEU A 184 18.69 -15.51 15.83
C LEU A 184 18.04 -14.51 16.79
N ALA A 185 17.50 -13.40 16.27
CA ALA A 185 16.76 -12.43 17.05
C ALA A 185 15.54 -13.07 17.72
N THR A 186 14.76 -13.83 16.96
CA THR A 186 13.57 -14.51 17.47
C THR A 186 13.93 -15.62 18.46
N ARG A 187 15.02 -16.36 18.22
CA ARG A 187 15.53 -17.34 19.19
C ARG A 187 15.98 -16.69 20.50
N HIS A 188 16.62 -15.53 20.42
CA HIS A 188 17.07 -14.78 21.57
C HIS A 188 15.90 -14.30 22.44
N GLU A 189 14.83 -13.78 21.83
CA GLU A 189 13.61 -13.38 22.53
C GLU A 189 12.92 -14.56 23.24
N GLU A 190 12.91 -15.73 22.61
CA GLU A 190 12.34 -16.96 23.18
C GLU A 190 13.28 -17.64 24.21
N GLY A 191 14.44 -17.05 24.50
CA GLY A 191 15.41 -17.59 25.46
C GLY A 191 16.07 -18.89 25.02
N LEU A 192 16.08 -19.18 23.71
CA LEU A 192 16.68 -20.37 23.12
C LEU A 192 18.20 -20.18 22.94
N GLU A 193 18.93 -21.29 22.93
CA GLU A 193 20.38 -21.27 22.73
C GLU A 193 20.77 -20.66 21.37
N LEU A 194 21.74 -19.75 21.39
CA LEU A 194 22.31 -19.15 20.18
C LEU A 194 23.60 -19.87 19.78
N PRO A 195 23.91 -19.95 18.47
CA PRO A 195 25.20 -20.43 18.02
C PRO A 195 26.30 -19.46 18.47
N THR A 196 27.37 -19.99 19.06
CA THR A 196 28.50 -19.19 19.57
C THR A 196 29.70 -19.13 18.62
N SER A 197 29.71 -19.96 17.58
CA SER A 197 30.81 -20.01 16.61
C SER A 197 30.39 -20.73 15.32
N PRO A 198 31.15 -20.57 14.21
CA PRO A 198 30.91 -21.31 12.97
C PRO A 198 30.95 -22.84 13.10
N ARG A 199 31.67 -23.35 14.11
CA ARG A 199 31.77 -24.79 14.38
C ARG A 199 30.72 -25.29 15.37
N HIS A 200 29.84 -24.41 15.83
CA HIS A 200 28.81 -24.77 16.77
C HIS A 200 27.78 -25.69 16.09
N VAL A 201 27.41 -26.79 16.74
CA VAL A 201 26.48 -27.77 16.15
C VAL A 201 25.13 -27.12 15.79
N LEU A 202 24.70 -26.10 16.55
CA LEU A 202 23.48 -25.36 16.22
C LEU A 202 23.61 -24.55 14.92
N ALA A 203 24.79 -24.02 14.59
CA ALA A 203 24.97 -23.24 13.36
C ALA A 203 24.62 -24.09 12.13
N GLU A 204 25.16 -25.31 12.05
CA GLU A 204 24.86 -26.27 10.96
C GLU A 204 23.38 -26.71 10.97
N ARG A 205 22.76 -26.87 12.15
CA ARG A 205 21.35 -27.29 12.24
C ARG A 205 20.36 -26.21 11.81
N LEU A 206 20.74 -24.93 11.86
CA LEU A 206 19.89 -23.81 11.47
C LEU A 206 19.96 -23.52 9.96
N VAL A 207 21.02 -23.95 9.26
CA VAL A 207 21.21 -23.73 7.81
C VAL A 207 20.01 -24.18 6.97
N PRO A 208 19.43 -25.39 7.15
CA PRO A 208 18.26 -25.81 6.35
C PRO A 208 17.06 -24.88 6.53
N GLN A 209 16.86 -24.37 7.75
CA GLN A 209 15.73 -23.52 8.10
C GLN A 209 15.87 -22.11 7.53
N ILE A 210 17.10 -21.59 7.48
CA ILE A 210 17.49 -20.34 6.81
C ILE A 210 17.32 -20.49 5.30
N ASN A 211 17.82 -21.59 4.71
CA ASN A 211 17.73 -21.85 3.27
C ASN A 211 16.29 -21.99 2.77
N GLU A 212 15.40 -22.61 3.56
CA GLU A 212 13.98 -22.71 3.21
C GLU A 212 13.33 -21.32 3.08
N ASP A 213 13.63 -20.42 4.01
CA ASP A 213 13.10 -19.04 3.98
C ASP A 213 13.76 -18.21 2.88
N LEU A 214 15.05 -18.40 2.66
CA LEU A 214 15.79 -17.77 1.58
C LEU A 214 15.23 -18.16 0.20
N VAL A 215 14.84 -19.42 0.01
CA VAL A 215 14.12 -19.89 -1.19
C VAL A 215 12.71 -19.30 -1.28
N ALA A 216 11.98 -19.19 -0.17
CA ALA A 216 10.67 -18.53 -0.14
C ALA A 216 10.76 -17.05 -0.55
N LEU A 217 11.87 -16.38 -0.23
CA LEU A 217 12.19 -15.01 -0.65
C LEU A 217 12.71 -14.90 -2.10
N GLY A 218 12.85 -16.03 -2.82
CA GLY A 218 13.26 -16.08 -4.23
C GLY A 218 14.78 -16.15 -4.46
N TYR A 219 15.56 -16.47 -3.43
CA TYR A 219 17.02 -16.63 -3.51
C TYR A 219 17.43 -18.12 -3.56
N PRO A 220 18.59 -18.46 -4.16
CA PRO A 220 19.07 -19.84 -4.19
C PRO A 220 19.58 -20.29 -2.81
N ALA A 221 19.23 -21.50 -2.38
CA ALA A 221 19.78 -22.10 -1.16
C ALA A 221 21.32 -22.28 -1.25
N GLU A 222 21.99 -22.15 -0.10
CA GLU A 222 23.46 -22.19 0.06
C GLU A 222 24.00 -23.41 0.83
#